data_AF-A0A7R9T7P0-F1
#
_entry.id   AF-A0A7R9T7P0-F1
#
_cell.length_a   1.000
_cell.length_b   1.000
_cell.length_c   1.000
_cell.angle_alpha   90.00
_cell.angle_beta   90.00
_cell.angle_gamma   90.00
#
_symmetry.space_group_name_H-M   'P 1'
#
loop_
_entity.id
_entity.type
_entity.pdbx_description
1 polymer ?
#
loop_
_entity_poly.entity_id
_entity_poly.type
_entity_poly.pdbx_seq_one_letter_code
_entity_poly.pdbx_strand_id
1 'polypeptide(L)'
;PRFTRHFTMLALPQPDDENMRTIFGSILGGFLKEGFATDQQMMCAGIVSASVEMYRRICAELLPTPSKSHYTFNLRDTAKVVQGMLMVRSNSVTTKQALARLWVHEASRVFSDRMTNNEDKEYFNGMVTELVGRHLGGVLTHDELFGEGVHNFFGDYMKMGAEGNDRVYEEITDVQKMLKVFDDYLDEHNLSSKSPMNLVFFMDAVGHIT
;
A
#
# COMPACT_ATOMS: atom_id res chain seq x y z
N PRO A 1 16.33 37.75 -12.81
CA PRO A 1 15.99 38.11 -11.41
C PRO A 1 17.26 38.17 -10.53
N ARG A 2 17.42 39.18 -9.66
CA ARG A 2 18.62 39.31 -8.81
C ARG A 2 18.81 38.12 -7.85
N PHE A 3 17.70 37.54 -7.39
CA PHE A 3 17.69 36.41 -6.45
C PHE A 3 18.37 35.16 -7.01
N THR A 4 18.16 34.82 -8.28
CA THR A 4 18.70 33.59 -8.90
C THR A 4 20.11 33.74 -9.47
N ARG A 5 20.76 34.91 -9.33
CA ARG A 5 22.04 35.22 -10.01
C ARG A 5 23.22 34.37 -9.54
N HIS A 6 23.18 33.90 -8.30
CA HIS A 6 24.24 33.07 -7.70
C HIS A 6 23.83 31.60 -7.56
N PHE A 7 22.68 31.20 -8.13
CA PHE A 7 22.18 29.84 -8.08
C PHE A 7 22.22 29.18 -9.47
N THR A 8 22.66 27.93 -9.51
CA THR A 8 22.47 27.08 -10.68
C THR A 8 21.06 26.49 -10.63
N MET A 9 20.26 26.76 -11.66
CA MET A 9 18.92 26.20 -11.78
C MET A 9 19.00 24.85 -12.49
N LEU A 10 18.63 23.79 -11.78
CA LEU A 10 18.46 22.45 -12.36
C LEU A 10 16.97 22.19 -12.55
N ALA A 11 16.56 21.94 -13.80
CA ALA A 11 15.20 21.54 -14.12
C ALA A 11 15.14 20.01 -14.17
N LEU A 12 14.31 19.41 -13.31
CA LEU A 12 14.07 17.98 -13.27
C LEU A 12 12.67 17.72 -13.83
N PRO A 13 12.54 17.31 -15.10
CA PRO A 13 11.25 16.91 -15.66
C PRO A 13 10.73 15.65 -14.96
N GLN A 14 9.43 15.40 -15.06
CA GLN A 14 8.87 14.13 -14.59
C GLN A 14 9.44 12.98 -15.44
N PRO A 15 9.82 11.85 -14.81
CA PRO A 15 10.26 10.69 -15.56
C PRO A 15 9.13 10.14 -16.42
N ASP A 16 9.50 9.61 -17.57
CA ASP A 16 8.61 8.80 -18.40
C ASP A 16 8.34 7.43 -17.77
N ASP A 17 7.41 6.69 -18.38
CA ASP A 17 7.01 5.38 -17.86
C ASP A 17 8.14 4.36 -17.89
N GLU A 18 9.03 4.44 -18.87
CA GLU A 18 10.15 3.51 -19.02
C GLU A 18 11.19 3.71 -17.91
N ASN A 19 11.51 4.97 -17.59
CA ASN A 19 12.36 5.33 -16.47
C ASN A 19 11.71 4.92 -15.14
N MET A 20 10.40 5.14 -14.96
CA MET A 20 9.69 4.68 -13.76
C MET A 20 9.78 3.16 -13.61
N ARG A 21 9.54 2.40 -14.69
CA ARG A 21 9.66 0.94 -14.69
C ARG A 21 11.07 0.48 -14.36
N THR A 22 12.08 1.16 -14.89
CA THR A 22 13.49 0.83 -14.64
C THR A 22 13.89 1.08 -13.18
N ILE A 23 13.51 2.24 -12.63
CA ILE A 23 13.82 2.61 -11.24
C ILE A 23 13.14 1.66 -10.27
N PHE A 24 11.82 1.49 -10.35
CA PHE A 24 11.08 0.65 -9.41
C PHE A 24 11.35 -0.84 -9.64
N GLY A 25 11.57 -1.27 -10.88
CA GLY A 25 11.98 -2.64 -11.20
C GLY A 25 13.35 -3.01 -10.63
N SER A 26 14.29 -2.07 -10.59
CA SER A 26 15.59 -2.30 -9.97
C SER A 26 15.48 -2.45 -8.45
N ILE A 27 14.67 -1.61 -7.81
CA ILE A 27 14.44 -1.64 -6.35
C ILE A 27 13.71 -2.93 -5.95
N LEU A 28 12.51 -3.16 -6.51
CA LEU A 28 11.68 -4.31 -6.17
C LEU A 28 12.35 -5.61 -6.60
N GLY A 29 12.99 -5.63 -7.77
CA GLY A 29 13.71 -6.80 -8.27
C GLY A 29 14.94 -7.15 -7.44
N GLY A 30 15.64 -6.16 -6.89
CA GLY A 30 16.73 -6.39 -5.93
C GLY A 30 16.21 -7.06 -4.66
N PHE A 31 15.14 -6.51 -4.09
CA PHE A 31 14.50 -7.05 -2.89
C PHE A 31 13.96 -8.47 -3.07
N LEU A 32 13.23 -8.75 -4.16
CA LEU A 32 12.66 -10.07 -4.39
C LEU A 32 13.74 -11.14 -4.62
N LYS A 33 14.95 -10.78 -5.06
CA LYS A 33 16.06 -11.74 -5.16
C LYS A 33 16.57 -12.19 -3.78
N GLU A 34 16.30 -11.43 -2.72
CA GLU A 34 16.70 -11.74 -1.36
C GLU A 34 15.65 -12.63 -0.67
N GLY A 35 15.66 -13.92 -1.02
CA GLY A 35 14.94 -14.96 -0.27
C GLY A 35 13.51 -15.25 -0.70
N PHE A 36 12.95 -14.56 -1.70
CA PHE A 36 11.65 -14.93 -2.29
C PHE A 36 11.81 -16.01 -3.35
N ALA A 37 10.73 -16.78 -3.57
CA ALA A 37 10.70 -17.86 -4.56
C ALA A 37 10.78 -17.32 -6.00
N THR A 38 11.24 -18.17 -6.93
CA THR A 38 11.46 -17.78 -8.34
C THR A 38 10.17 -17.29 -9.02
N ASP A 39 9.03 -17.89 -8.69
CA ASP A 39 7.73 -17.50 -9.23
C ASP A 39 7.28 -16.11 -8.74
N GLN A 40 7.62 -15.73 -7.50
CA GLN A 40 7.41 -14.38 -6.96
C GLN A 40 8.35 -13.36 -7.62
N GLN A 41 9.62 -13.72 -7.83
CA GLN A 41 10.59 -12.87 -8.53
C GLN A 41 10.12 -12.53 -9.96
N MET A 42 9.50 -13.49 -10.66
CA MET A 42 8.93 -13.28 -11.99
C MET A 42 7.77 -12.26 -12.00
N MET A 43 7.10 -12.02 -10.87
CA MET A 43 6.02 -11.04 -10.79
C MET A 43 6.51 -9.59 -10.77
N CYS A 44 7.80 -9.34 -10.52
CA CYS A 44 8.37 -7.99 -10.35
C CYS A 44 7.98 -7.04 -11.49
N ALA A 45 8.20 -7.46 -12.74
CA ALA A 45 7.90 -6.63 -13.91
C ALA A 45 6.40 -6.32 -14.05
N GLY A 46 5.54 -7.27 -13.66
CA GLY A 46 4.09 -7.11 -13.63
C GLY A 46 3.65 -6.11 -12.56
N ILE A 47 4.14 -6.27 -11.33
CA ILE A 47 3.83 -5.37 -10.20
C ILE A 47 4.23 -3.93 -10.51
N VAL A 48 5.43 -3.74 -11.06
CA VAL A 48 5.92 -2.40 -11.42
C VAL A 48 5.09 -1.81 -12.56
N SER A 49 4.77 -2.59 -13.59
CA SER A 49 3.93 -2.12 -14.69
C SER A 49 2.51 -1.75 -14.23
N ALA A 50 1.92 -2.57 -13.35
CA ALA A 50 0.63 -2.28 -12.73
C ALA A 50 0.67 -0.99 -11.90
N SER A 51 1.74 -0.78 -11.12
CA SER A 51 1.91 0.43 -10.30
C SER A 51 2.03 1.71 -11.13
N VAL A 52 2.81 1.65 -12.22
CA VAL A 52 2.99 2.79 -13.14
C VAL A 52 1.68 3.09 -13.88
N GLU A 53 0.99 2.07 -14.38
CA GLU A 53 -0.29 2.24 -15.07
C GLU A 53 -1.38 2.78 -14.13
N MET A 54 -1.48 2.24 -12.91
CA MET A 54 -2.37 2.74 -11.87
C MET A 54 -2.16 4.23 -11.60
N TYR A 55 -0.89 4.64 -11.38
CA TYR A 55 -0.56 6.03 -11.15
C TYR A 55 -1.00 6.93 -12.31
N ARG A 56 -0.75 6.51 -13.57
CA ARG A 56 -1.15 7.28 -14.75
C ARG A 56 -2.67 7.44 -14.85
N ARG A 57 -3.44 6.36 -14.62
CA ARG A 57 -4.90 6.40 -14.65
C ARG A 57 -5.47 7.30 -13.55
N ILE A 58 -5.00 7.15 -12.32
CA ILE A 58 -5.41 7.99 -11.20
C ILE A 58 -5.14 9.47 -11.50
N CYS A 59 -3.94 9.81 -12.00
CA CYS A 59 -3.63 11.20 -12.36
C CYS A 59 -4.49 11.74 -13.51
N ALA A 60 -4.99 10.89 -14.40
CA ALA A 60 -5.81 11.31 -15.54
C ALA A 60 -7.29 11.44 -15.17
N GLU A 61 -7.81 10.53 -14.35
CA GLU A 61 -9.25 10.40 -14.09
C GLU A 61 -9.69 11.00 -12.75
N LEU A 62 -8.84 10.96 -11.73
CA LEU A 62 -9.12 11.50 -10.39
C LEU A 62 -8.46 12.88 -10.19
N LEU A 63 -8.92 13.85 -10.97
CA LEU A 63 -8.38 15.21 -10.96
C LEU A 63 -8.79 16.00 -9.70
N PRO A 64 -7.91 16.88 -9.20
CA PRO A 64 -8.25 17.77 -8.09
C PRO A 64 -9.32 18.77 -8.53
N THR A 65 -10.45 18.75 -7.84
CA THR A 65 -11.53 19.74 -7.98
C THR A 65 -11.61 20.60 -6.72
N PRO A 66 -12.28 21.77 -6.71
CA PRO A 66 -12.47 22.55 -5.48
C PRO A 66 -13.07 21.74 -4.33
N SER A 67 -13.96 20.78 -4.62
CA SER A 67 -14.53 19.83 -3.66
C SER A 67 -13.60 18.66 -3.29
N LYS A 68 -12.64 18.31 -4.15
CA LYS A 68 -11.69 17.19 -3.98
C LYS A 68 -10.24 17.69 -4.10
N SER A 69 -9.90 18.76 -3.40
CA SER A 69 -8.60 19.44 -3.54
C SER A 69 -7.41 18.61 -3.06
N HIS A 70 -7.66 17.60 -2.22
CA HIS A 70 -6.68 16.64 -1.70
C HIS A 70 -6.34 15.52 -2.71
N TYR A 71 -6.98 15.47 -3.88
CA TYR A 71 -6.69 14.51 -4.95
C TYR A 71 -5.47 14.98 -5.76
N THR A 72 -4.36 15.21 -5.07
CA THR A 72 -3.07 15.56 -5.66
C THR A 72 -2.15 14.36 -5.56
N PHE A 73 -1.94 13.69 -6.69
CA PHE A 73 -1.08 12.51 -6.78
C PHE A 73 0.24 12.87 -7.47
N ASN A 74 1.32 12.28 -6.99
CA ASN A 74 2.66 12.51 -7.52
C ASN A 74 3.46 11.20 -7.60
N LEU A 75 4.64 11.26 -8.23
CA LEU A 75 5.52 10.09 -8.36
C LEU A 75 5.93 9.46 -7.01
N ARG A 76 6.03 10.26 -5.95
CA ARG A 76 6.38 9.77 -4.61
C ARG A 76 5.31 8.81 -4.08
N ASP A 77 4.07 8.93 -4.54
CA ASP A 77 3.01 7.98 -4.17
C ASP A 77 3.31 6.58 -4.72
N THR A 78 3.78 6.47 -5.96
CA THR A 78 4.25 5.17 -6.50
C THR A 78 5.44 4.62 -5.70
N ALA A 79 6.37 5.51 -5.30
CA ALA A 79 7.50 5.11 -4.47
C ALA A 79 7.08 4.60 -3.08
N LYS A 80 6.03 5.17 -2.48
CA LYS A 80 5.47 4.71 -1.20
C LYS A 80 4.87 3.32 -1.31
N VAL A 81 4.17 3.01 -2.40
CA VAL A 81 3.63 1.65 -2.63
C VAL A 81 4.78 0.64 -2.66
N VAL A 82 5.82 0.91 -3.45
CA VAL A 82 7.00 0.04 -3.50
C VAL A 82 7.66 -0.06 -2.13
N GLN A 83 7.85 1.07 -1.43
CA GLN A 83 8.44 1.08 -0.09
C GLN A 83 7.64 0.23 0.91
N GLY A 84 6.32 0.27 0.87
CA GLY A 84 5.47 -0.56 1.74
C GLY A 84 5.65 -2.05 1.47
N MET A 85 5.76 -2.43 0.19
CA MET A 85 6.06 -3.82 -0.19
C MET A 85 7.43 -4.30 0.33
N LEU A 86 8.40 -3.40 0.51
CA LEU A 86 9.73 -3.74 1.04
C LEU A 86 9.72 -3.99 2.57
N MET A 87 8.62 -3.71 3.27
CA MET A 87 8.53 -3.91 4.73
C MET A 87 8.32 -5.39 5.10
N VAL A 88 7.81 -6.19 4.17
CA VAL A 88 7.52 -7.61 4.41
C VAL A 88 8.79 -8.44 4.47
N ARG A 89 8.72 -9.59 5.13
CA ARG A 89 9.80 -10.60 5.08
C ARG A 89 9.46 -11.70 4.09
N SER A 90 10.48 -12.29 3.49
CA SER A 90 10.32 -13.39 2.52
C SER A 90 9.62 -14.63 3.10
N ASN A 91 9.71 -14.84 4.41
CA ASN A 91 8.98 -15.92 5.10
C ASN A 91 7.50 -15.60 5.36
N SER A 92 7.11 -14.32 5.40
CA SER A 92 5.73 -13.89 5.63
C SER A 92 4.88 -13.93 4.35
N VAL A 93 5.51 -13.81 3.18
CA VAL A 93 4.84 -13.87 1.87
C VAL A 93 5.43 -15.01 1.06
N THR A 94 4.75 -16.15 1.08
CA THR A 94 5.24 -17.40 0.48
C THR A 94 4.61 -17.73 -0.88
N THR A 95 3.52 -17.04 -1.26
CA THR A 95 2.78 -17.31 -2.50
C THR A 95 2.72 -16.07 -3.39
N LYS A 96 2.46 -16.29 -4.69
CA LYS A 96 2.16 -15.23 -5.65
C LYS A 96 0.90 -14.43 -5.28
N GLN A 97 -0.10 -15.12 -4.73
CA GLN A 97 -1.34 -14.52 -4.26
C GLN A 97 -1.09 -13.57 -3.08
N ALA A 98 -0.33 -14.00 -2.08
CA ALA A 98 0.04 -13.15 -0.95
C ALA A 98 0.85 -11.92 -1.40
N LEU A 99 1.75 -12.06 -2.38
CA LEU A 99 2.49 -10.93 -2.94
C LEU A 99 1.59 -9.95 -3.71
N ALA A 100 0.60 -10.46 -4.45
CA ALA A 100 -0.40 -9.62 -5.11
C ALA A 100 -1.31 -8.91 -4.08
N ARG A 101 -1.75 -9.60 -3.03
CA ARG A 101 -2.51 -9.02 -1.91
C ARG A 101 -1.75 -7.89 -1.23
N LEU A 102 -0.46 -8.09 -0.97
CA LEU A 102 0.43 -7.06 -0.43
C LEU A 102 0.46 -5.83 -1.34
N TRP A 103 0.66 -6.01 -2.65
CA TRP A 103 0.63 -4.88 -3.59
C TRP A 103 -0.71 -4.14 -3.58
N VAL A 104 -1.84 -4.86 -3.58
CA VAL A 104 -3.18 -4.26 -3.52
C VAL A 104 -3.39 -3.50 -2.22
N HIS A 105 -2.93 -4.05 -1.09
CA HIS A 105 -3.01 -3.41 0.21
C HIS A 105 -2.25 -2.07 0.20
N GLU A 106 -0.97 -2.09 -0.18
CA GLU A 106 -0.13 -0.89 -0.24
C GLU A 106 -0.68 0.16 -1.22
N ALA A 107 -1.18 -0.27 -2.37
CA ALA A 107 -1.85 0.61 -3.33
C ALA A 107 -3.09 1.27 -2.71
N SER A 108 -3.90 0.52 -1.95
CA SER A 108 -5.10 1.03 -1.29
C SER A 108 -4.74 2.07 -0.22
N ARG A 109 -3.73 1.79 0.62
CA ARG A 109 -3.28 2.73 1.67
C ARG A 109 -2.73 4.03 1.11
N VAL A 110 -2.03 3.97 -0.03
CA VAL A 110 -1.45 5.19 -0.62
C VAL A 110 -2.48 6.03 -1.37
N PHE A 111 -3.41 5.38 -2.08
CA PHE A 111 -4.33 6.04 -3.02
C PHE A 111 -5.78 6.05 -2.54
N SER A 112 -6.34 4.88 -2.19
CA SER A 112 -7.76 4.72 -1.81
C SER A 112 -8.11 5.46 -0.52
N ASP A 113 -7.18 5.53 0.45
CA ASP A 113 -7.41 6.25 1.71
C ASP A 113 -7.63 7.77 1.52
N ARG A 114 -7.22 8.34 0.38
CA ARG A 114 -7.52 9.75 0.05
C ARG A 114 -8.90 9.92 -0.55
N MET A 115 -9.57 8.84 -0.95
CA MET A 115 -10.85 8.90 -1.63
C MET A 115 -11.98 9.07 -0.62
N THR A 116 -12.83 10.06 -0.87
CA THR A 116 -13.92 10.43 0.05
C THR A 116 -15.26 9.80 -0.33
N ASN A 117 -15.48 9.54 -1.61
CA ASN A 117 -16.74 9.00 -2.13
C ASN A 117 -16.64 7.50 -2.40
N ASN A 118 -17.73 6.77 -2.16
CA ASN A 118 -17.81 5.34 -2.47
C ASN A 118 -17.66 5.06 -3.97
N GLU A 119 -18.17 5.94 -4.84
CA GLU A 119 -18.01 5.83 -6.30
C GLU A 119 -16.54 5.80 -6.72
N ASP A 120 -15.71 6.68 -6.15
CA ASP A 120 -14.27 6.72 -6.45
C ASP A 120 -13.56 5.46 -5.92
N LYS A 121 -13.97 4.97 -4.75
CA LYS A 121 -13.44 3.75 -4.13
C LYS A 121 -13.81 2.50 -4.97
N GLU A 122 -15.05 2.40 -5.44
CA GLU A 122 -15.49 1.31 -6.32
C GLU A 122 -14.74 1.35 -7.65
N TYR A 123 -14.57 2.55 -8.24
CA TYR A 123 -13.74 2.74 -9.41
C TYR A 123 -12.29 2.26 -9.18
N PHE A 124 -11.70 2.63 -8.04
CA PHE A 124 -10.35 2.19 -7.67
C PHE A 124 -10.27 0.66 -7.53
N ASN A 125 -11.21 0.04 -6.82
CA ASN A 125 -11.24 -1.42 -6.61
C ASN A 125 -11.38 -2.18 -7.95
N GLY A 126 -12.23 -1.69 -8.85
CA GLY A 126 -12.38 -2.23 -10.20
C GLY A 126 -11.10 -2.09 -11.02
N MET A 127 -10.49 -0.89 -11.02
CA MET A 127 -9.22 -0.65 -11.72
C MET A 127 -8.09 -1.53 -11.18
N VAL A 128 -7.96 -1.67 -9.86
CA VAL A 128 -6.92 -2.52 -9.25
C VAL A 128 -7.13 -3.98 -9.64
N THR A 129 -8.37 -4.47 -9.60
CA THR A 129 -8.68 -5.85 -10.02
C THR A 129 -8.33 -6.08 -11.49
N GLU A 130 -8.66 -5.13 -12.36
CA GLU A 130 -8.28 -5.17 -13.79
C GLU A 130 -6.76 -5.26 -13.97
N LEU A 131 -5.99 -4.48 -13.20
CA LEU A 131 -4.52 -4.48 -13.25
C LEU A 131 -3.91 -5.78 -12.72
N VAL A 132 -4.48 -6.37 -11.66
CA VAL A 132 -4.10 -7.71 -11.18
C VAL A 132 -4.33 -8.75 -12.29
N GLY A 133 -5.49 -8.69 -12.95
CA GLY A 133 -5.82 -9.57 -14.07
C GLY A 133 -4.81 -9.45 -15.21
N ARG A 134 -4.52 -8.22 -15.64
CA ARG A 134 -3.65 -7.94 -16.79
C ARG A 134 -2.17 -8.24 -16.52
N HIS A 135 -1.64 -7.77 -15.40
CA HIS A 135 -0.18 -7.75 -15.16
C HIS A 135 0.30 -8.85 -14.23
N LEU A 136 -0.58 -9.37 -13.35
CA LEU A 136 -0.23 -10.39 -12.36
C LEU A 136 -0.79 -11.77 -12.72
N GLY A 137 -1.34 -11.93 -13.92
CA GLY A 137 -1.82 -13.22 -14.44
C GLY A 137 -3.13 -13.69 -13.81
N GLY A 138 -3.95 -12.78 -13.27
CA GLY A 138 -5.26 -13.13 -12.71
C GLY A 138 -5.18 -14.04 -11.48
N VAL A 139 -4.11 -13.91 -10.69
CA VAL A 139 -3.91 -14.71 -9.47
C VAL A 139 -4.98 -14.47 -8.39
N LEU A 140 -5.70 -13.35 -8.46
CA LEU A 140 -6.77 -12.96 -7.55
C LEU A 140 -7.93 -12.35 -8.33
N THR A 141 -9.13 -12.63 -7.85
CA THR A 141 -10.40 -12.06 -8.35
C THR A 141 -10.85 -10.87 -7.51
N HIS A 142 -11.85 -10.12 -8.01
CA HIS A 142 -12.45 -9.03 -7.26
C HIS A 142 -12.97 -9.50 -5.90
N ASP A 143 -13.68 -10.62 -5.86
CA ASP A 143 -14.31 -11.14 -4.64
C ASP A 143 -13.27 -11.61 -3.61
N GLU A 144 -12.12 -12.11 -4.06
CA GLU A 144 -11.01 -12.49 -3.18
C GLU A 144 -10.23 -11.29 -2.60
N LEU A 145 -10.43 -10.08 -3.14
CA LEU A 145 -9.78 -8.85 -2.70
C LEU A 145 -10.73 -7.92 -1.93
N PHE A 146 -11.96 -7.81 -2.40
CA PHE A 146 -12.95 -6.81 -2.00
C PHE A 146 -14.36 -7.40 -1.80
N GLY A 147 -14.49 -8.73 -1.74
CA GLY A 147 -15.76 -9.40 -1.48
C GLY A 147 -16.31 -9.10 -0.08
N GLU A 148 -17.59 -9.41 0.14
CA GLU A 148 -18.25 -9.17 1.42
C GLU A 148 -17.57 -9.96 2.55
N GLY A 149 -17.13 -9.26 3.60
CA GLY A 149 -16.40 -9.85 4.73
C GLY A 149 -14.93 -10.18 4.45
N VAL A 150 -14.41 -9.83 3.27
CA VAL A 150 -12.98 -9.97 2.94
C VAL A 150 -12.24 -8.70 3.32
N HIS A 151 -11.19 -8.86 4.11
CA HIS A 151 -10.34 -7.76 4.54
C HIS A 151 -8.89 -8.06 4.14
N ASN A 152 -8.33 -7.22 3.28
CA ASN A 152 -6.94 -7.32 2.84
C ASN A 152 -6.06 -6.41 3.73
N PHE A 153 -5.73 -6.89 4.93
CA PHE A 153 -4.99 -6.12 5.93
C PHE A 153 -3.57 -6.67 6.12
N PHE A 154 -2.61 -5.75 6.24
CA PHE A 154 -1.24 -6.04 6.64
C PHE A 154 -0.88 -5.16 7.84
N GLY A 155 0.01 -5.65 8.70
CA GLY A 155 0.43 -4.93 9.89
C GLY A 155 1.60 -5.59 10.62
N ASP A 156 2.28 -4.82 11.47
CA ASP A 156 3.45 -5.26 12.23
C ASP A 156 3.20 -5.37 13.76
N TYR A 157 1.97 -5.09 14.18
CA TYR A 157 1.56 -4.95 15.58
C TYR A 157 0.91 -6.21 16.17
N MET A 158 0.80 -7.31 15.41
CA MET A 158 0.17 -8.54 15.89
C MET A 158 0.91 -9.21 17.07
N LYS A 159 2.19 -8.85 17.29
CA LYS A 159 3.01 -9.30 18.43
C LYS A 159 3.18 -8.15 19.42
N MET A 160 2.38 -8.16 20.48
CA MET A 160 2.45 -7.17 21.55
C MET A 160 3.82 -7.20 22.26
N GLY A 161 4.37 -6.02 22.56
CA GLY A 161 5.70 -5.87 23.17
C GLY A 161 6.90 -6.20 22.25
N ALA A 162 6.67 -6.49 20.96
CA ALA A 162 7.76 -6.64 20.00
C ALA A 162 8.42 -5.28 19.71
N GLU A 163 9.76 -5.24 19.82
CA GLU A 163 10.57 -4.05 19.53
C GLU A 163 11.52 -4.31 18.36
N GLY A 164 11.72 -3.28 17.53
CA GLY A 164 12.66 -3.32 16.41
C GLY A 164 12.41 -4.51 15.47
N ASN A 165 13.42 -5.37 15.33
CA ASN A 165 13.39 -6.53 14.43
C ASN A 165 12.45 -7.66 14.88
N ASP A 166 11.80 -7.56 16.04
CA ASP A 166 10.77 -8.52 16.42
C ASP A 166 9.39 -8.18 15.83
N ARG A 167 9.21 -6.95 15.34
CA ARG A 167 8.01 -6.55 14.59
C ARG A 167 8.11 -7.11 13.18
N VAL A 168 7.12 -7.90 12.82
CA VAL A 168 7.04 -8.57 11.53
C VAL A 168 5.81 -8.05 10.82
N TYR A 169 6.02 -7.33 9.72
CA TYR A 169 4.94 -6.91 8.85
C TYR A 169 4.43 -8.13 8.07
N GLU A 170 3.18 -8.52 8.30
CA GLU A 170 2.58 -9.71 7.71
C GLU A 170 1.09 -9.54 7.41
N GLU A 171 0.54 -10.46 6.61
CA GLU A 171 -0.89 -10.50 6.30
C GLU A 171 -1.69 -10.89 7.55
N ILE A 172 -2.71 -10.10 7.86
CA ILE A 172 -3.61 -10.34 9.00
C ILE A 172 -4.78 -11.19 8.51
N THR A 173 -4.71 -12.48 8.80
CA THR A 173 -5.74 -13.46 8.43
C THR A 173 -6.87 -13.58 9.45
N ASP A 174 -6.59 -13.30 10.73
CA ASP A 174 -7.56 -13.36 11.82
C ASP A 174 -7.87 -11.96 12.36
N VAL A 175 -8.98 -11.40 11.89
CA VAL A 175 -9.49 -10.08 12.28
C VAL A 175 -9.91 -10.04 13.74
N GLN A 176 -10.43 -11.15 14.30
CA GLN A 176 -10.85 -11.19 15.70
C GLN A 176 -9.64 -11.14 16.64
N LYS A 177 -8.57 -11.85 16.28
CA LYS A 177 -7.30 -11.76 16.99
C LYS A 177 -6.73 -10.35 16.94
N MET A 178 -6.78 -9.68 15.79
CA MET A 178 -6.34 -8.29 15.65
C MET A 178 -7.14 -7.34 16.54
N LEU A 179 -8.48 -7.43 16.54
CA LEU A 179 -9.33 -6.59 17.39
C LEU A 179 -8.95 -6.72 18.87
N LYS A 180 -8.73 -7.96 19.33
CA LYS A 180 -8.29 -8.21 20.69
C LYS A 180 -6.93 -7.56 20.99
N VAL A 181 -5.98 -7.63 20.05
CA VAL A 181 -4.67 -6.98 20.20
C VAL A 181 -4.81 -5.46 20.30
N PHE A 182 -5.73 -4.85 19.56
CA PHE A 182 -6.01 -3.41 19.68
C PHE A 182 -6.64 -3.03 21.02
N ASP A 183 -7.56 -3.85 21.54
CA ASP A 183 -8.11 -3.64 22.88
C ASP A 183 -7.01 -3.73 23.94
N ASP A 184 -6.13 -4.74 23.84
CA ASP A 184 -4.99 -4.88 24.75
C ASP A 184 -4.07 -3.64 24.68
N TYR A 185 -3.81 -3.10 23.49
CA TYR A 185 -3.00 -1.86 23.32
C TYR A 185 -3.69 -0.62 23.89
N LEU A 186 -5.01 -0.53 23.75
CA LEU A 186 -5.80 0.56 24.32
C LEU A 186 -5.76 0.51 25.86
N ASP A 187 -5.87 -0.68 26.44
CA ASP A 187 -5.76 -0.90 27.87
C ASP A 187 -4.37 -0.53 28.39
N GLU A 188 -3.30 -0.95 27.71
CA GLU A 188 -1.92 -0.57 28.06
C GLU A 188 -1.69 0.95 27.99
N HIS A 189 -2.20 1.60 26.95
CA HIS A 189 -2.17 3.06 26.84
C HIS A 189 -2.95 3.72 28.00
N ASN A 190 -4.14 3.23 28.32
CA ASN A 190 -4.96 3.79 29.39
C ASN A 190 -4.37 3.59 30.79
N LEU A 191 -3.60 2.53 31.01
CA LEU A 191 -2.88 2.28 32.26
C LEU A 191 -1.66 3.20 32.43
N SER A 192 -0.98 3.56 31.33
CA SER A 192 0.26 4.35 31.35
C SER A 192 0.04 5.85 31.13
N SER A 193 -1.07 6.24 30.49
CA SER A 193 -1.36 7.60 30.08
C SER A 193 -2.14 8.39 31.13
N LYS A 194 -1.86 9.70 31.20
CA LYS A 194 -2.62 10.65 32.02
C LYS A 194 -3.94 11.09 31.38
N SER A 195 -4.17 10.70 30.11
CA SER A 195 -5.37 11.03 29.34
C SER A 195 -5.93 9.75 28.71
N PRO A 196 -6.78 9.00 29.44
CA PRO A 196 -7.35 7.76 28.92
C PRO A 196 -8.30 8.03 27.75
N MET A 197 -8.37 7.08 26.83
CA MET A 197 -9.23 7.09 25.64
C MET A 197 -10.23 5.93 25.72
N ASN A 198 -11.48 6.19 25.34
CA ASN A 198 -12.52 5.16 25.23
C ASN A 198 -12.86 4.94 23.77
N LEU A 199 -12.00 4.19 23.07
CA LEU A 199 -12.17 3.87 21.66
C LEU A 199 -12.90 2.54 21.50
N VAL A 200 -13.71 2.45 20.46
CA VAL A 200 -14.35 1.20 20.02
C VAL A 200 -13.87 0.94 18.60
N PHE A 201 -13.25 -0.21 18.37
CA PHE A 201 -12.67 -0.58 17.08
C PHE A 201 -13.72 -1.25 16.18
N PHE A 202 -14.38 -0.44 15.35
CA PHE A 202 -15.20 -0.93 14.23
C PHE A 202 -14.32 -1.25 13.01
N MET A 203 -14.82 -2.04 12.05
CA MET A 203 -14.03 -2.45 10.87
C MET A 203 -13.48 -1.28 10.07
N ASP A 204 -14.24 -0.18 9.94
CA ASP A 204 -13.75 1.03 9.27
C ASP A 204 -12.58 1.68 10.04
N ALA A 205 -12.68 1.73 11.37
CA ALA A 205 -11.62 2.27 12.23
C ALA A 205 -10.36 1.39 12.13
N VAL A 206 -10.55 0.07 12.09
CA VAL A 206 -9.47 -0.90 11.92
C VAL A 206 -8.80 -0.76 10.55
N GLY A 207 -9.58 -0.60 9.48
CA GLY A 207 -9.08 -0.37 8.12
C GLY A 207 -8.21 0.88 7.99
N HIS A 208 -8.42 1.87 8.87
CA HIS A 208 -7.56 3.05 8.94
C HIS A 208 -6.26 2.81 9.73
N ILE A 209 -6.21 1.83 10.62
CA ILE A 209 -5.02 1.49 11.41
C ILE A 209 -4.12 0.50 10.66
N THR A 210 -4.72 -0.51 10.01
CA THR A 210 -4.08 -1.47 9.09
C THR A 210 -3.70 -0.76 7.80
#